data_AF-A0A7G7KT50-F1
#
_entry.id   AF-A0A7G7KT50-F1
#
_cell.length_a   1.000
_cell.length_b   1.000
_cell.length_c   1.000
_cell.angle_alpha   90.00
_cell.angle_beta   90.00
_cell.angle_gamma   90.00
#
_symmetry.space_group_name_H-M   'P 1'
#
loop_
_entity.id
_entity.type
_entity.pdbx_description
1 polymer ?
#
loop_
_entity_poly.entity_id
_entity_poly.type
_entity_poly.pdbx_seq_one_letter_code
_entity_poly.pdbx_strand_id
1 'polypeptide(L)' 'MDQAWKESEQIRLEKVLAIAITSQNKDMEANIKREIGALQREEPSPLIEEYLNEYGEVRDDL' A
#
# COMPACT_ATOMS: atom_id res chain seq x y z
N MET A 1 -13.45 9.00 0.30
CA MET A 1 -12.34 9.12 1.27
C MET A 1 -12.14 10.58 1.61
N ASP A 2 -11.77 10.88 2.86
CA ASP A 2 -11.38 12.23 3.28
C ASP A 2 -10.02 12.60 2.65
N GLN A 3 -9.90 13.83 2.12
CA GLN A 3 -8.68 14.35 1.52
C GLN A 3 -7.55 14.44 2.56
N ALA A 4 -7.89 14.83 3.80
CA ALA A 4 -6.91 14.92 4.88
C ALA A 4 -6.30 13.55 5.23
N TRP A 5 -7.11 12.49 5.15
CA TRP A 5 -6.65 11.12 5.35
C TRP A 5 -5.67 10.69 4.25
N LYS A 6 -5.97 10.96 2.98
CA LYS A 6 -5.08 10.61 1.85
C LYS A 6 -3.71 11.24 1.99
N GLU A 7 -3.65 12.52 2.34
CA GLU A 7 -2.39 13.25 2.53
C GLU A 7 -1.59 12.70 3.71
N SER A 8 -2.27 12.41 4.82
CA SER A 8 -1.65 11.78 5.99
C SER A 8 -1.08 10.40 5.66
N GLU A 9 -1.84 9.60 4.90
CA GLU A 9 -1.47 8.25 4.53
C GLU A 9 -0.30 8.22 3.53
N GLN A 10 -0.29 9.14 2.56
CA GLN A 10 0.83 9.33 1.64
C GLN A 10 2.14 9.61 2.40
N ILE A 11 2.11 10.54 3.37
CA ILE A 11 3.29 10.86 4.20
C ILE A 11 3.75 9.65 5.01
N ARG A 12 2.80 8.86 5.54
CA ARG A 12 3.11 7.64 6.28
C ARG A 12 3.83 6.63 5.39
N LEU A 13 3.30 6.36 4.19
CA LEU A 13 3.90 5.43 3.23
C LEU A 13 5.29 5.88 2.77
N GLU A 14 5.50 7.17 2.51
CA GLU A 14 6.81 7.73 2.14
C GLU A 14 7.87 7.53 3.24
N LYS A 15 7.50 7.72 4.51
CA LYS A 15 8.39 7.43 5.65
C LYS A 15 8.76 5.96 5.72
N VAL A 16 7.80 5.07 5.53
CA VAL A 16 8.03 3.61 5.54
C VAL A 16 8.92 3.21 4.36
N LEU A 17 8.74 3.83 3.19
CA LEU A 17 9.60 3.62 2.02
C LEU A 17 11.05 4.00 2.31
N ALA A 18 11.29 5.16 2.95
CA ALA A 18 12.64 5.59 3.33
C ALA A 18 13.32 4.58 4.28
N ILE A 19 12.57 4.00 5.21
CA ILE A 19 13.06 2.94 6.12
C ILE A 19 13.39 1.67 5.32
N ALA A 20 12.53 1.25 4.39
CA ALA A 20 12.76 0.08 3.55
C ALA A 20 14.03 0.23 2.67
N ILE A 21 14.23 1.42 2.08
CA ILE A 21 15.44 1.76 1.30
C ILE A 21 16.69 1.70 2.19
N THR A 22 16.65 2.34 3.36
CA THR A 22 17.79 2.40 4.29
C THR A 22 18.18 1.01 4.82
N SER A 23 17.19 0.15 5.06
CA SER A 23 17.39 -1.23 5.49
C SER A 23 17.70 -2.21 4.35
N GLN A 24 17.74 -1.74 3.10
CA GLN A 24 17.92 -2.57 1.90
C GLN A 24 16.88 -3.69 1.76
N ASN A 25 15.70 -3.52 2.35
CA ASN A 25 14.60 -4.48 2.26
C ASN A 25 13.82 -4.28 0.95
N LYS A 26 14.22 -5.01 -0.10
CA LYS A 26 13.68 -4.86 -1.46
C LYS A 26 12.23 -5.27 -1.62
N ASP A 27 11.78 -6.30 -0.90
CA ASP A 27 10.39 -6.75 -0.94
C ASP A 27 9.48 -5.68 -0.33
N MET A 28 9.87 -5.13 0.81
CA MET A 28 9.13 -4.05 1.46
C MET A 28 9.16 -2.76 0.63
N GLU A 29 10.30 -2.42 0.00
CA GLU A 29 10.40 -1.28 -0.91
C GLU A 29 9.39 -1.40 -2.08
N ALA A 30 9.34 -2.56 -2.72
CA ALA A 30 8.42 -2.83 -3.83
C ALA A 30 6.95 -2.79 -3.39
N ASN A 31 6.65 -3.35 -2.21
CA ASN A 31 5.29 -3.37 -1.66
C ASN A 31 4.78 -1.94 -1.38
N ILE A 32 5.56 -1.12 -0.68
CA ILE A 32 5.16 0.25 -0.36
C ILE A 32 5.03 1.11 -1.62
N LYS A 33 5.87 0.91 -2.63
CA LYS A 33 5.71 1.59 -3.94
C LYS A 33 4.38 1.26 -4.62
N ARG A 34 3.92 0.01 -4.53
CA ARG A 34 2.60 -0.39 -5.05
C ARG A 34 1.46 0.28 -4.30
N GLU A 35 1.53 0.33 -2.97
CA GLU A 35 0.54 1.02 -2.13
C GLU A 35 0.44 2.52 -2.43
N ILE A 36 1.58 3.21 -2.57
CA ILE A 36 1.62 4.63 -2.95
C ILE A 36 0.95 4.84 -4.31
N GLY A 37 1.26 3.97 -5.29
CA GLY A 37 0.65 4.05 -6.61
C GLY A 37 -0.86 3.84 -6.59
N ALA A 38 -1.35 2.95 -5.73
CA ALA A 38 -2.79 2.71 -5.55
C ALA A 38 -3.50 3.91 -4.93
N LEU A 39 -2.92 4.46 -3.86
CA LEU A 39 -3.43 5.64 -3.17
C LEU A 39 -3.58 6.83 -4.12
N GLN A 40 -2.62 7.01 -5.02
CA GLN A 40 -2.64 8.07 -6.05
C GLN A 40 -3.69 7.86 -7.14
N ARG A 41 -3.97 6.61 -7.51
CA ARG A 41 -5.00 6.27 -8.51
C ARG A 41 -6.41 6.19 -7.93
N GLU A 42 -6.53 6.26 -6.60
CA GLU A 42 -7.77 5.99 -5.87
C GLU A 42 -8.33 4.58 -6.12
N GLU A 43 -7.45 3.66 -6.51
CA GLU A 43 -7.78 2.27 -6.79
C GLU A 43 -7.37 1.38 -5.61
N PRO A 44 -7.95 0.17 -5.49
CA PRO A 44 -7.46 -0.84 -4.55
C PRO A 44 -5.96 -1.06 -4.74
N SER A 45 -5.28 -1.34 -3.64
CA SER A 45 -3.88 -1.73 -3.73
C SER A 45 -3.71 -2.94 -4.64
N PRO A 46 -2.75 -2.93 -5.60
CA PRO A 46 -2.39 -4.11 -6.36
C PRO A 46 -2.02 -5.31 -5.49
N LEU A 47 -1.48 -5.09 -4.28
CA LEU A 47 -1.22 -6.17 -3.32
C LEU A 47 -2.50 -6.78 -2.78
N ILE A 48 -3.50 -5.94 -2.47
CA ILE A 48 -4.82 -6.40 -2.03
C ILE A 48 -5.51 -7.12 -3.20
N GLU A 49 -5.41 -6.58 -4.42
CA GLU A 49 -5.98 -7.21 -5.62
C GLU A 49 -5.33 -8.57 -5.91
N GLU A 50 -4.00 -8.68 -5.83
CA GLU A 50 -3.26 -9.95 -5.97
C GLU A 50 -3.67 -10.95 -4.88
N TYR A 51 -3.75 -10.52 -3.62
CA TYR A 51 -4.19 -11.35 -2.51
C TYR A 51 -5.63 -11.86 -2.70
N LEU A 52 -6.54 -10.99 -3.14
CA LEU A 52 -7.95 -11.35 -3.38
C LEU A 52 -8.10 -12.31 -4.57
N ASN A 53 -7.26 -12.16 -5.60
CA ASN A 53 -7.23 -13.06 -6.75
C ASN A 53 -6.62 -14.43 -6.40
N GLU A 54 -5.57 -14.48 -5.57
CA GLU A 54 -4.94 -15.75 -5.15
C GLU A 54 -5.80 -16.53 -4.14
N TYR A 55 -6.42 -15.85 -3.18
CA TYR A 55 -7.04 -16.50 -2.02
C TYR A 55 -8.57 -16.46 -1.99
N GLY A 56 -9.22 -15.73 -2.91
CA GLY A 56 -10.66 -15.71 -3.09
C GLY A 56 -11.39 -14.90 -2.01
N GLU A 57 -11.83 -13.70 -2.41
CA GLU A 57 -12.70 -12.74 -1.71
C GLU A 57 -12.26 -12.21 -0.33
N VAL A 58 -12.64 -10.94 -0.08
CA VAL A 58 -12.46 -10.25 1.20
C VAL A 58 -13.31 -11.02 2.20
N ARG A 59 -12.69 -11.63 3.21
CA ARG A 59 -13.48 -12.16 4.31
C ARG A 59 -14.15 -10.99 5.02
N ASP A 60 -15.48 -10.97 5.03
CA ASP A 60 -16.32 -9.95 5.69
C ASP A 60 -16.15 -9.91 7.24
N ASP A 61 -15.24 -10.70 7.82
CA ASP A 61 -15.12 -10.92 9.27
C ASP A 61 -13.89 -10.29 9.95
N LEU A 62 -13.22 -9.32 9.32
CA LEU A 62 -12.10 -8.55 9.91
C LEU A 62 -12.46 -7.10 10.28
#